data_AF-A0A915YG08-F1
#
_entry.id   AF-A0A915YG08-F1
#
_cell.length_a   1.000
_cell.length_b   1.000
_cell.length_c   1.000
_cell.angle_alpha   90.00
_cell.angle_beta   90.00
_cell.angle_gamma   90.00
#
_symmetry.space_group_name_H-M   'P 1'
#
loop_
_entity.id
_entity.type
_entity.pdbx_description
1 polymer ?
#
loop_
_entity_poly.entity_id
_entity_poly.type
_entity_poly.pdbx_seq_one_letter_code
_entity_poly.pdbx_strand_id
1 'polypeptide(L)'
;MQINTDTDKQTFYQYVGERMSFTDFNTLYQRLGFTKRKTTSLLYNPCKIDLALMEQLSKILNEDLRKVIDRFEIGYDVFTARKYRELTQLNESKQVN
;
A
#
# COMPACT_ATOMS: atom_id res chain seq x y z
N MET A 1 16.49 -7.68 32.13
CA MET A 1 15.44 -8.07 31.17
C MET A 1 15.94 -7.71 29.78
N GLN A 2 16.26 -8.70 28.96
CA GLN A 2 16.56 -8.48 27.55
C GLN A 2 15.28 -8.00 26.87
N ILE A 3 15.30 -6.80 26.30
CA ILE A 3 14.26 -6.33 25.41
C ILE A 3 14.55 -7.04 24.09
N ASN A 4 13.85 -8.16 23.84
CA ASN A 4 13.81 -8.78 22.52
C ASN A 4 13.15 -7.77 21.57
N THR A 5 13.96 -6.95 20.91
CA THR A 5 13.52 -6.20 19.73
C THR A 5 13.40 -7.16 18.56
N ASP A 6 12.48 -8.12 18.66
CA ASP A 6 11.87 -8.68 17.47
C ASP A 6 11.03 -7.55 16.89
N THR A 7 11.65 -6.75 16.02
CA THR A 7 10.92 -5.90 15.09
C THR A 7 10.18 -6.83 14.14
N ASP A 8 9.06 -7.38 14.61
CA ASP A 8 8.07 -8.01 13.75
C ASP A 8 7.77 -7.02 12.64
N LYS A 9 8.21 -7.35 11.42
CA LYS A 9 7.88 -6.57 10.23
C LYS A 9 6.36 -6.60 10.11
N GLN A 10 5.72 -5.51 10.55
CA GLN A 10 4.28 -5.31 10.39
C GLN A 10 3.89 -5.63 8.95
N THR A 11 2.86 -6.46 8.75
CA THR A 11 2.36 -6.79 7.41
C THR A 11 1.56 -5.63 6.83
N PHE A 12 1.44 -5.56 5.50
CA PHE A 12 0.61 -4.52 4.87
C PHE A 12 -0.86 -4.60 5.31
N TYR A 13 -1.38 -5.82 5.53
CA TYR A 13 -2.71 -6.02 6.10
C TYR A 13 -2.88 -5.36 7.48
N GLN A 14 -1.94 -5.61 8.40
CA GLN A 14 -1.94 -5.00 9.75
C GLN A 14 -1.82 -3.48 9.66
N TYR A 15 -0.92 -3.00 8.79
CA TYR A 15 -0.73 -1.57 8.57
C TYR A 15 -2.01 -0.87 8.11
N VAL A 16 -2.70 -1.43 7.12
CA VAL A 16 -3.98 -0.89 6.64
C VAL A 16 -5.04 -0.95 7.75
N GLY A 17 -5.08 -2.04 8.53
CA GLY A 17 -6.02 -2.21 9.64
C GLY A 17 -5.82 -1.21 10.78
N GLU A 18 -4.59 -0.80 11.07
CA GLU A 18 -4.28 0.18 12.12
C GLU A 18 -4.57 1.63 11.72
N ARG A 19 -4.66 1.92 10.42
CA ARG A 19 -4.86 3.29 9.91
C ARG A 19 -6.32 3.66 9.63
N MET A 20 -7.26 2.76 9.83
CA MET A 20 -8.68 3.03 9.64
C MET A 20 -9.52 2.35 10.70
N SER A 21 -10.78 2.80 10.85
CA SER A 21 -11.70 2.16 11.78
C SER A 21 -12.00 0.72 11.36
N PHE A 22 -12.41 -0.13 12.31
CA PHE A 22 -12.85 -1.49 12.00
C PHE A 22 -13.96 -1.53 10.94
N THR A 23 -14.87 -0.56 10.97
CA THR A 23 -15.97 -0.43 10.00
C THR A 23 -15.46 -0.07 8.60
N ASP A 24 -14.54 0.90 8.51
CA ASP A 24 -13.92 1.30 7.24
C ASP A 24 -13.09 0.15 6.65
N PHE A 25 -12.34 -0.55 7.48
CA PHE A 25 -11.55 -1.71 7.06
C PHE A 25 -12.44 -2.82 6.50
N ASN A 26 -13.54 -3.13 7.20
CA ASN A 26 -14.48 -4.14 6.74
C ASN A 26 -15.23 -3.75 5.48
N THR A 27 -15.35 -2.45 5.17
CA THR A 27 -16.03 -1.94 3.96
C THR A 27 -15.05 -1.51 2.86
N LEU A 28 -13.74 -1.65 3.08
CA LEU A 28 -12.68 -1.26 2.13
C LEU A 28 -12.88 -1.88 0.74
N TYR A 29 -13.32 -3.14 0.69
CA TYR A 29 -13.58 -3.83 -0.58
C TYR A 29 -14.62 -3.11 -1.45
N GLN A 30 -15.62 -2.47 -0.82
CA GLN A 30 -16.64 -1.70 -1.53
C GLN A 30 -16.04 -0.42 -2.14
N ARG A 31 -15.15 0.25 -1.40
CA ARG A 31 -14.46 1.46 -1.88
C ARG A 31 -13.51 1.16 -3.03
N LEU A 32 -12.90 -0.01 -3.03
CA LEU A 32 -11.99 -0.48 -4.08
C LEU A 32 -12.71 -1.16 -5.26
N GLY A 33 -14.04 -1.34 -5.19
CA GLY A 33 -14.81 -2.00 -6.25
C GLY A 33 -14.47 -3.49 -6.43
N PHE A 34 -14.00 -4.16 -5.38
CA PHE A 34 -13.60 -5.57 -5.42
C PHE A 34 -14.42 -6.44 -4.47
N THR A 35 -14.31 -7.76 -4.61
CA THR A 35 -14.84 -8.68 -3.60
C THR A 35 -14.01 -8.62 -2.32
N LYS A 36 -14.63 -8.95 -1.19
CA LYS A 36 -13.93 -9.08 0.11
C LYS A 36 -12.73 -10.02 0.00
N ARG A 37 -12.93 -11.20 -0.62
CA ARG A 37 -11.87 -12.19 -0.86
C ARG A 37 -10.69 -11.61 -1.65
N LYS A 38 -10.96 -10.89 -2.75
CA LYS A 38 -9.90 -10.29 -3.57
C LYS A 38 -9.14 -9.22 -2.79
N THR A 39 -9.85 -8.35 -2.06
CA THR A 39 -9.25 -7.30 -1.24
C THR A 39 -8.34 -7.90 -0.16
N THR A 40 -8.83 -8.90 0.59
CA THR A 40 -8.02 -9.60 1.59
C THR A 40 -6.78 -10.23 0.95
N SER A 41 -6.94 -10.93 -0.18
CA SER A 41 -5.82 -11.53 -0.90
C SER A 41 -4.74 -10.52 -1.30
N LEU A 42 -5.13 -9.32 -1.73
CA LEU A 42 -4.21 -8.24 -2.12
C LEU A 42 -3.50 -7.63 -0.89
N LEU A 43 -4.21 -7.46 0.22
CA LEU A 43 -3.62 -6.98 1.46
C LEU A 43 -2.59 -7.96 2.06
N TYR A 44 -2.81 -9.27 1.91
CA TYR A 44 -1.85 -10.30 2.31
C TYR A 44 -0.71 -10.50 1.30
N ASN A 45 -0.91 -10.16 0.02
CA ASN A 45 0.09 -10.29 -1.04
C ASN A 45 0.30 -8.95 -1.76
N PRO A 46 0.90 -7.95 -1.08
CA PRO A 46 1.05 -6.60 -1.62
C PRO A 46 1.91 -6.55 -2.89
N CYS A 47 2.80 -7.52 -3.11
CA CYS A 47 3.61 -7.62 -4.34
C CYS A 47 2.77 -7.70 -5.63
N LYS A 48 1.49 -8.12 -5.53
CA LYS A 48 0.54 -8.24 -6.65
C LYS A 48 -0.37 -7.03 -6.85
N ILE A 49 -0.23 -6.00 -6.02
CA ILE A 49 -1.01 -4.77 -6.16
C ILE A 49 -0.40 -3.94 -7.30
N ASP A 50 -1.23 -3.52 -8.25
CA ASP A 50 -0.80 -2.61 -9.30
C ASP A 50 -0.78 -1.15 -8.83
N LEU A 51 -0.16 -0.27 -9.64
CA LEU A 51 0.05 1.12 -9.27
C LEU A 51 -1.27 1.89 -9.11
N ALA A 52 -2.26 1.64 -9.98
CA ALA A 52 -3.54 2.33 -9.95
C ALA A 52 -4.31 1.99 -8.66
N LEU A 53 -4.28 0.73 -8.24
CA LEU A 53 -4.85 0.32 -6.96
C LEU A 53 -4.10 0.92 -5.78
N MET A 54 -2.77 0.96 -5.86
CA MET A 54 -1.96 1.55 -4.79
C MET A 54 -2.20 3.06 -4.67
N GLU A 55 -2.39 3.77 -5.77
CA GLU A 55 -2.84 5.18 -5.77
C GLU A 55 -4.19 5.35 -5.06
N GLN A 56 -5.16 4.47 -5.31
CA GLN A 56 -6.45 4.51 -4.60
C GLN A 56 -6.28 4.26 -3.10
N LEU A 57 -5.50 3.25 -2.73
CA LEU A 57 -5.19 2.94 -1.33
C LEU A 57 -4.47 4.09 -0.63
N SER A 58 -3.50 4.73 -1.29
CA SER A 58 -2.77 5.88 -0.72
C SER A 58 -3.70 7.07 -0.42
N LYS A 59 -4.69 7.32 -1.29
CA LYS A 59 -5.72 8.34 -1.06
C LYS A 59 -6.63 7.99 0.11
N ILE A 60 -7.01 6.72 0.25
CA ILE A 60 -7.85 6.24 1.37
C ILE A 60 -7.08 6.32 2.69
N LEU A 61 -5.81 5.95 2.68
CA LEU A 61 -4.93 5.93 3.86
C LEU A 61 -4.37 7.31 4.20
N ASN A 62 -4.52 8.29 3.31
CA ASN A 62 -3.90 9.61 3.37
C ASN A 62 -2.38 9.52 3.62
N GLU A 63 -1.71 8.65 2.87
CA GLU A 63 -0.28 8.33 3.04
C GLU A 63 0.50 8.56 1.75
N ASP A 64 1.81 8.77 1.92
CA ASP A 64 2.71 8.89 0.78
C ASP A 64 2.83 7.54 0.07
N LEU A 65 2.34 7.50 -1.17
CA LEU A 65 2.32 6.33 -2.03
C LEU A 65 3.68 5.61 -2.09
N ARG A 66 4.78 6.37 -2.23
CA ARG A 66 6.12 5.81 -2.40
C ARG A 66 6.64 5.21 -1.10
N LYS A 67 6.42 5.89 0.03
CA LYS A 67 6.81 5.35 1.35
C LYS A 67 6.14 4.01 1.61
N VAL A 68 4.87 3.88 1.22
CA VAL A 68 4.12 2.64 1.40
C VAL A 68 4.58 1.55 0.42
N ILE A 69 4.87 1.90 -0.84
CA ILE A 69 5.43 0.98 -1.84
C ILE A 69 6.79 0.44 -1.38
N ASP A 70 7.72 1.33 -0.98
CA ASP A 70 9.08 0.95 -0.61
C ASP A 70 9.09 0.15 0.71
N ARG A 71 8.20 0.47 1.66
CA ARG A 71 8.12 -0.21 2.95
C ARG A 71 7.57 -1.64 2.86
N PHE A 72 6.61 -1.88 1.97
CA PHE A 72 5.90 -3.16 1.87
C PHE A 72 6.16 -3.91 0.56
N GLU A 73 7.15 -3.47 -0.22
CA GLU A 73 7.55 -4.06 -1.50
C GLU A 73 6.35 -4.22 -2.47
N ILE A 74 5.49 -3.20 -2.49
CA ILE A 74 4.23 -3.26 -3.23
C ILE A 74 4.50 -3.26 -4.73
N GLY A 75 3.83 -4.16 -5.45
CA GLY A 75 3.87 -4.18 -6.90
C GLY A 75 5.18 -4.68 -7.53
N TYR A 76 6.13 -5.21 -6.75
CA TYR A 76 7.40 -5.76 -7.28
C TYR A 76 7.20 -6.83 -8.37
N ASP A 77 6.12 -7.61 -8.31
CA ASP A 77 5.82 -8.64 -9.31
C ASP A 77 5.11 -8.10 -10.56
N VAL A 78 4.61 -6.86 -10.52
CA VAL A 78 3.66 -6.32 -11.54
C VAL A 78 4.10 -4.97 -12.12
N PHE A 79 5.01 -4.26 -11.47
CA PHE A 79 5.51 -2.98 -11.92
C PHE A 79 6.54 -3.19 -13.02
N THR A 80 6.27 -2.62 -14.18
CA THR A 80 7.30 -2.52 -15.23
C THR A 80 8.28 -1.42 -14.86
N ALA A 81 9.51 -1.51 -15.38
CA ALA A 81 10.51 -0.45 -15.22
C ALA A 81 9.98 0.95 -15.62
N ARG A 82 9.04 1.00 -16.58
CA ARG A 82 8.34 2.24 -16.98
C ARG A 82 7.46 2.80 -15.86
N LYS A 83 6.61 1.97 -15.24
CA LYS A 83 5.74 2.40 -14.12
C LYS A 83 6.56 2.87 -12.91
N TYR A 84 7.70 2.23 -12.66
CA TYR A 84 8.61 2.66 -11.61
C TYR A 84 9.29 4.02 -11.92
N ARG A 85 9.62 4.28 -13.19
CA ARG A 85 10.09 5.60 -13.62
C ARG A 85 9.02 6.69 -13.47
N GLU A 86 7.77 6.38 -13.81
CA GLU A 86 6.65 7.32 -13.66
C GLU A 86 6.45 7.69 -12.17
N LEU A 87 6.56 6.72 -11.26
CA LEU A 87 6.59 6.95 -9.80
C LEU A 87 7.72 7.87 -9.34
N THR A 88 8.90 7.77 -9.95
CA THR A 88 10.06 8.60 -9.59
C THR A 88 9.97 10.01 -10.19
N GLN A 89 9.43 10.15 -11.40
CA GLN A 89 9.27 11.44 -12.09
C GLN A 89 8.13 12.30 -11.51
N LEU A 90 7.05 11.71 -11.02
CA LEU A 90 5.94 12.42 -10.35
C LEU A 90 6.39 13.23 -9.13
N ASN A 91 7.52 12.87 -8.51
CA ASN A 91 8.09 13.59 -7.38
C ASN A 91 8.96 14.79 -7.80
N GLU A 92 9.59 14.75 -8.98
CA GLU A 92 10.42 15.84 -9.47
C GLU A 92 9.55 17.06 -9.85
N SER A 93 8.35 16.81 -10.36
CA SER A 93 7.39 17.87 -10.71
C SER A 93 6.77 18.59 -9.50
N LYS A 94 6.94 18.07 -8.27
CA LYS A 94 6.49 18.75 -7.04
C LYS A 94 7.59 19.54 -6.32
N GLN A 95 8.83 19.53 -6.84
CA GLN A 95 9.93 20.33 -6.32
C GLN A 95 10.30 21.53 -7.19
N VAL A 96 9.61 21.75 -8.32
CA VAL A 96 9.79 22.95 -9.13
C VAL A 96 8.61 23.89 -8.84
N ASN A 97 8.91 24.90 -8.02
CA ASN A 97 8.12 26.13 -7.87
C ASN A 97 7.79 26.76 -9.23
#